data_AF-A0A1M5S1D1-F1
#
_entry.id   AF-A0A1M5S1D1-F1
#
_cell.length_a   1.000
_cell.length_b   1.000
_cell.length_c   1.000
_cell.angle_alpha   90.00
_cell.angle_beta   90.00
_cell.angle_gamma   90.00
#
_symmetry.space_group_name_H-M   'P 1'
#
loop_
_entity.id
_entity.type
_entity.pdbx_description
1 polymer ?
#
loop_
_entity_poly.entity_id
_entity_poly.type
_entity_poly.pdbx_seq_one_letter_code
_entity_poly.pdbx_strand_id
1 'polypeptide(L)'
;MKKIIVIFLILASVFSFVIAYNQTDKEELEKISRVETCIAKQFVIPNNLMIANADELYPLLYEAANEFKVNIFRTNINYNIDDKAEIVKYILLIDDTDFFNSFRLKSGRFLSSKDTQQSELYISTRNIGDKNQIGIIRDFGNNDLIMIKPLKTSYEHLPVYGQYFVEVYDDKIFSAFIEGFVHKINKYYKTSFNSEDFKQNLSNVEYYSTSSISILKYINYMIFVITLILLNYYIFNESKRIGIIKMHGISNIRLWFIMVGKLIIVVSFLSTLVLLFLAILVKNTTYSFVCSTILYQLKTCIIMIAISFIPYIYIYIENQDE
;
A
#
# COMPACT_ATOMS: atom_id res chain seq x y z
N MET A 1 1.53 16.13 -36.74
CA MET A 1 1.94 16.70 -35.43
C MET A 1 0.86 16.62 -34.35
N LYS A 2 -0.33 17.23 -34.51
CA LYS A 2 -1.41 17.14 -33.49
C LYS A 2 -1.72 15.71 -33.02
N LYS A 3 -1.84 14.75 -33.94
CA LYS A 3 -2.07 13.33 -33.61
C LYS A 3 -0.99 12.73 -32.69
N ILE A 4 0.27 13.08 -32.93
CA ILE A 4 1.41 12.61 -32.12
C ILE A 4 1.32 13.22 -30.71
N ILE A 5 1.05 14.52 -30.60
CA ILE A 5 0.85 15.20 -29.30
C ILE A 5 -0.30 14.56 -28.52
N VAL A 6 -1.41 14.25 -29.19
CA VAL A 6 -2.54 13.54 -28.58
C VAL A 6 -2.12 12.18 -28.03
N ILE A 7 -1.33 11.39 -28.79
CA ILE A 7 -0.83 10.10 -28.32
C ILE A 7 0.03 10.26 -27.06
N PHE A 8 0.94 11.23 -27.04
CA PHE A 8 1.79 11.48 -25.86
C PHE A 8 1.01 11.99 -24.64
N LEU A 9 -0.04 12.80 -24.85
CA LEU A 9 -0.97 13.19 -23.78
C LEU A 9 -1.73 11.99 -23.21
N ILE A 10 -2.21 11.09 -24.08
CA ILE A 10 -2.88 9.85 -23.64
C ILE A 10 -1.89 8.97 -22.86
N LEU A 11 -0.66 8.80 -23.35
CA LEU A 11 0.39 8.05 -22.66
C LEU A 11 0.66 8.63 -21.27
N ALA A 12 0.82 9.95 -21.14
CA ALA A 12 1.01 10.59 -19.85
C ALA A 12 -0.15 10.30 -18.87
N SER A 13 -1.39 10.33 -19.35
CA SER A 13 -2.57 9.95 -18.56
C SER A 13 -2.55 8.47 -18.16
N VAL A 14 -2.19 7.56 -19.06
CA VAL A 14 -2.07 6.12 -18.77
C VAL A 14 -0.99 5.86 -17.71
N PHE A 15 0.20 6.45 -17.85
CA PHE A 15 1.26 6.31 -16.84
C PHE A 15 0.85 6.90 -15.49
N SER A 16 0.14 8.04 -15.49
CA SER A 16 -0.40 8.62 -14.25
C SER A 16 -1.39 7.68 -13.56
N PHE A 17 -2.26 7.00 -14.31
CA PHE A 17 -3.17 5.98 -13.79
C PHE A 17 -2.42 4.78 -13.23
N VAL A 18 -1.43 4.25 -13.95
CA VAL A 18 -0.63 3.11 -13.50
C VAL A 18 0.16 3.44 -12.23
N ILE A 19 0.69 4.67 -12.12
CA ILE A 19 1.34 5.15 -10.90
C ILE A 19 0.34 5.22 -9.75
N ALA A 20 -0.86 5.77 -9.97
CA ALA A 20 -1.91 5.83 -8.96
C ALA A 20 -2.31 4.43 -8.47
N TYR A 21 -2.48 3.47 -9.38
CA TYR A 21 -2.80 2.08 -9.06
C TYR A 21 -1.73 1.46 -8.15
N ASN A 22 -0.46 1.47 -8.59
CA ASN A 22 0.63 0.84 -7.83
C ASN A 22 0.89 1.53 -6.49
N GLN A 23 0.67 2.85 -6.42
CA GLN A 23 0.81 3.59 -5.17
C GLN A 23 -0.29 3.20 -4.17
N THR A 24 -1.55 3.13 -4.61
CA THR A 24 -2.66 2.71 -3.74
C THR A 24 -2.54 1.25 -3.30
N ASP A 25 -2.15 0.36 -4.22
CA ASP A 25 -1.87 -1.05 -3.93
C ASP A 25 -0.81 -1.20 -2.83
N LYS A 26 0.33 -0.51 -3.01
CA LYS A 26 1.41 -0.47 -2.03
C LYS A 26 0.94 0.08 -0.67
N GLU A 27 0.16 1.16 -0.65
CA GLU A 27 -0.34 1.77 0.59
C GLU A 27 -1.30 0.84 1.37
N GLU A 28 -2.21 0.16 0.67
CA GLU A 28 -3.10 -0.84 1.29
C GLU A 28 -2.30 -2.05 1.83
N LEU A 29 -1.32 -2.53 1.07
CA LEU A 29 -0.44 -3.63 1.50
C LEU A 29 0.44 -3.24 2.70
N GLU A 30 1.00 -2.03 2.71
CA GLU A 30 1.76 -1.50 3.85
C GLU A 30 0.89 -1.38 5.10
N LYS A 31 -0.36 -0.92 4.94
CA LYS A 31 -1.31 -0.86 6.05
C LYS A 31 -1.58 -2.24 6.62
N ILE A 32 -1.81 -3.25 5.77
CA ILE A 32 -2.07 -4.62 6.22
C ILE A 32 -0.82 -5.27 6.84
N SER A 33 0.36 -5.05 6.26
CA SER A 33 1.61 -5.63 6.79
C SER A 33 1.95 -5.10 8.19
N ARG A 34 1.52 -3.87 8.53
CA ARG A 34 1.87 -3.19 9.79
C ARG A 34 0.75 -3.07 10.82
N VAL A 35 -0.40 -3.74 10.63
CA VAL A 35 -1.57 -3.62 11.53
C VAL A 35 -1.21 -3.72 13.02
N GLU A 36 -0.38 -4.70 13.38
CA GLU A 36 0.02 -4.96 14.76
C GLU A 36 0.78 -3.78 15.37
N THR A 37 1.62 -3.10 14.58
CA THR A 37 2.42 -1.96 15.09
C THR A 37 1.56 -0.77 15.49
N CYS A 38 0.30 -0.71 15.03
CA CYS A 38 -0.63 0.38 15.35
C CYS A 38 -1.50 0.09 16.58
N ILE A 39 -1.68 -1.19 16.96
CA ILE A 39 -2.63 -1.62 18.00
C ILE A 39 -1.99 -2.43 19.12
N ALA A 40 -0.72 -2.81 18.98
CA ALA A 40 -0.05 -3.75 19.86
C ALA A 40 1.40 -3.33 20.16
N LYS A 41 1.95 -3.90 21.23
CA LYS A 41 3.35 -3.72 21.62
C LYS A 41 4.16 -4.96 21.25
N GLN A 42 5.35 -4.71 20.74
CA GLN A 42 6.26 -5.76 20.29
C GLN A 42 6.95 -6.43 21.48
N PHE A 43 7.11 -7.75 21.40
CA PHE A 43 8.02 -8.52 22.23
C PHE A 43 8.67 -9.63 21.39
N VAL A 44 9.72 -10.25 21.92
CA VAL A 44 10.51 -11.26 21.22
C VAL A 44 10.62 -12.51 22.08
N ILE A 45 10.46 -13.68 21.47
CA ILE A 45 10.86 -14.94 22.07
C ILE A 45 12.30 -15.21 21.60
N PRO A 46 13.29 -15.26 22.50
CA PRO A 46 14.68 -15.38 22.11
C PRO A 46 14.98 -16.75 21.50
N ASN A 47 15.98 -16.80 20.61
CA ASN A 47 16.45 -18.06 20.04
C ASN A 47 17.27 -18.82 21.10
N ASN A 48 16.60 -19.65 21.88
CA ASN A 48 17.21 -20.48 22.90
C ASN A 48 16.65 -21.91 22.84
N LEU A 49 17.55 -22.89 22.81
CA LEU A 49 17.22 -24.31 22.68
C LEU A 49 16.26 -24.81 23.77
N MET A 50 16.32 -24.25 24.98
CA MET A 50 15.48 -24.67 26.12
C MET A 50 14.00 -24.35 25.89
N ILE A 51 13.69 -23.26 25.16
CA ILE A 51 12.31 -22.82 24.88
C ILE A 51 11.94 -23.00 23.40
N ALA A 52 12.67 -23.87 22.68
CA ALA A 52 12.46 -24.09 21.26
C ALA A 52 11.28 -25.04 20.95
N ASN A 53 10.75 -25.77 21.94
CA ASN A 53 9.65 -26.69 21.76
C ASN A 53 8.29 -25.96 21.79
N ALA A 54 7.59 -25.96 20.67
CA ALA A 54 6.30 -25.29 20.52
C ALA A 54 5.19 -25.91 21.40
N ASP A 55 5.18 -27.23 21.52
CA ASP A 55 4.15 -27.96 22.29
C ASP A 55 4.22 -27.66 23.79
N GLU A 56 5.38 -27.22 24.27
CA GLU A 56 5.61 -26.84 25.65
C GLU A 56 5.48 -25.32 25.86
N LEU A 57 6.01 -24.49 24.96
CA LEU A 57 5.99 -23.04 25.13
C LEU A 57 4.60 -22.45 24.84
N TYR A 58 3.89 -22.95 23.82
CA TYR A 58 2.60 -22.39 23.43
C TYR A 58 1.55 -22.43 24.57
N PRO A 59 1.39 -23.54 25.34
CA PRO A 59 0.54 -23.54 26.52
C PRO A 59 0.90 -22.45 27.55
N LEU A 60 2.19 -22.22 27.80
CA LEU A 60 2.63 -21.17 28.74
C LEU A 60 2.28 -19.77 28.23
N LEU A 61 2.45 -19.54 26.93
CA LEU A 61 2.08 -18.28 26.27
C LEU A 61 0.56 -18.07 26.30
N TYR A 62 -0.21 -19.12 26.01
CA TYR A 62 -1.67 -19.11 26.07
C TYR A 62 -2.19 -18.84 27.48
N GLU A 63 -1.63 -19.48 28.51
CA GLU A 63 -2.00 -19.24 29.90
C GLU A 63 -1.71 -17.79 30.32
N ALA A 64 -0.56 -17.24 29.94
CA ALA A 64 -0.26 -15.83 30.19
C ALA A 64 -1.24 -14.92 29.44
N ALA A 65 -1.51 -15.17 28.16
CA ALA A 65 -2.47 -14.40 27.37
C ALA A 65 -3.86 -14.37 28.04
N ASN A 66 -4.31 -15.53 28.52
CA ASN A 66 -5.60 -15.67 29.19
C ASN A 66 -5.65 -14.98 30.57
N GLU A 67 -4.57 -15.09 31.36
CA GLU A 67 -4.46 -14.47 32.69
C GLU A 67 -4.49 -12.94 32.59
N PHE A 68 -3.79 -12.37 31.61
CA PHE A 68 -3.73 -10.92 31.40
C PHE A 68 -4.80 -10.39 30.43
N LYS A 69 -5.63 -11.28 29.87
CA LYS A 69 -6.68 -10.97 28.88
C LYS A 69 -6.16 -10.18 27.68
N VAL A 70 -5.10 -10.67 27.06
CA VAL A 70 -4.45 -10.02 25.92
C VAL A 70 -4.46 -10.90 24.69
N ASN A 71 -4.62 -10.28 23.53
CA ASN A 71 -4.48 -10.96 22.24
C ASN A 71 -3.01 -10.97 21.82
N ILE A 72 -2.61 -12.00 21.07
CA ILE A 72 -1.22 -12.17 20.60
C ILE A 72 -1.19 -12.33 19.09
N PHE A 73 -0.25 -11.64 18.46
CA PHE A 73 -0.05 -11.67 17.02
C PHE A 73 1.38 -12.05 16.66
N ARG A 74 1.53 -12.71 15.52
CA ARG A 74 2.81 -12.99 14.89
C ARG A 74 2.63 -12.84 13.39
N THR A 75 3.53 -12.10 12.75
CA THR A 75 3.49 -11.87 11.31
C THR A 75 4.62 -12.63 10.64
N ASN A 76 4.32 -13.30 9.53
CA ASN A 76 5.31 -13.75 8.57
C ASN A 76 5.03 -13.14 7.20
N ILE A 77 6.09 -12.68 6.53
CA ILE A 77 6.00 -12.08 5.20
C ILE A 77 7.05 -12.75 4.35
N ASN A 78 6.58 -13.56 3.41
CA ASN A 78 7.42 -14.16 2.39
C ASN A 78 7.22 -13.38 1.09
N TYR A 79 8.29 -13.16 0.35
CA TYR A 79 8.20 -12.68 -1.02
C TYR A 79 8.43 -13.86 -1.95
N ASN A 80 7.51 -14.09 -2.89
CA ASN A 80 7.71 -15.09 -3.91
C ASN A 80 8.61 -14.58 -5.04
N ILE A 81 8.92 -15.44 -6.01
CA ILE A 81 9.83 -15.16 -7.13
C ILE A 81 9.34 -13.99 -8.02
N ASP A 82 8.04 -13.67 -7.97
CA ASP A 82 7.43 -12.56 -8.71
C ASP A 82 7.32 -11.26 -7.88
N ASP A 83 8.04 -11.15 -6.76
CA ASP A 83 7.95 -10.05 -5.78
C ASP A 83 6.53 -9.86 -5.17
N LYS A 84 5.64 -10.85 -5.28
CA LYS A 84 4.32 -10.77 -4.63
C LYS A 84 4.46 -11.19 -3.18
N ALA A 85 3.94 -10.35 -2.29
CA ALA A 85 3.94 -10.60 -0.87
C ALA A 85 2.93 -11.70 -0.53
N GLU A 86 3.41 -12.75 0.13
CA GLU A 86 2.60 -13.71 0.86
C GLU A 86 2.66 -13.34 2.34
N ILE A 87 1.60 -12.69 2.81
CA ILE A 87 1.51 -12.23 4.19
C ILE A 87 0.66 -13.23 4.97
N VAL A 88 1.25 -13.82 6.01
CA VAL A 88 0.55 -14.71 6.94
C VAL A 88 0.54 -14.07 8.32
N LYS A 89 -0.66 -13.77 8.80
CA LYS A 89 -0.94 -13.18 10.10
C LYS A 89 -1.42 -14.29 11.03
N TYR A 90 -0.65 -14.61 12.04
CA TYR A 90 -0.96 -15.63 13.03
C TYR A 90 -1.50 -14.96 14.29
N ILE A 91 -2.69 -15.33 14.74
CA ILE A 91 -3.40 -14.63 15.81
C ILE A 91 -3.90 -15.59 16.89
N LEU A 92 -3.77 -15.19 18.14
CA LEU A 92 -4.44 -15.80 19.30
C LEU A 92 -5.34 -14.73 19.91
N LEU A 93 -6.64 -14.95 19.82
CA LEU A 93 -7.64 -14.05 20.38
C LEU A 93 -8.14 -14.63 21.70
N ILE A 94 -8.04 -13.84 22.75
CA ILE A 94 -8.58 -14.09 24.08
C ILE A 94 -9.87 -13.28 24.26
N ASP A 95 -9.85 -12.00 23.86
CA ASP A 95 -10.95 -11.04 24.01
C ASP A 95 -11.24 -10.32 22.67
N ASP A 96 -12.09 -9.30 22.70
CA ASP A 96 -12.33 -8.39 21.57
C ASP A 96 -11.02 -7.79 21.03
N THR A 97 -10.99 -7.47 19.74
CA THR A 97 -9.78 -7.04 19.03
C THR A 97 -10.06 -5.94 18.01
N ASP A 98 -9.17 -4.96 17.94
CA ASP A 98 -9.16 -3.93 16.89
C ASP A 98 -8.41 -4.37 15.64
N PHE A 99 -7.77 -5.54 15.67
CA PHE A 99 -7.01 -6.11 14.55
C PHE A 99 -7.81 -6.16 13.24
N PHE A 100 -9.09 -6.56 13.31
CA PHE A 100 -9.92 -6.69 12.12
C PHE A 100 -10.41 -5.36 11.54
N ASN A 101 -10.24 -4.22 12.24
CA ASN A 101 -10.64 -2.90 11.74
C ASN A 101 -9.88 -2.47 10.48
N SER A 102 -8.69 -3.04 10.27
CA SER A 102 -7.88 -2.79 9.06
C SER A 102 -8.28 -3.64 7.86
N PHE A 103 -9.18 -4.61 8.03
CA PHE A 103 -9.57 -5.56 7.00
C PHE A 103 -11.03 -5.38 6.59
N ARG A 104 -11.35 -5.75 5.34
CA ARG A 104 -12.72 -5.77 4.84
C ARG A 104 -13.05 -7.16 4.33
N LEU A 105 -14.20 -7.70 4.70
CA LEU A 105 -14.65 -8.98 4.15
C LEU A 105 -15.31 -8.78 2.79
N LYS A 106 -15.04 -9.72 1.88
CA LYS A 106 -15.80 -9.94 0.66
C LYS A 106 -16.97 -10.88 0.93
N SER A 107 -16.75 -11.91 1.74
CA SER A 107 -17.75 -12.91 2.14
C SER A 107 -17.30 -13.67 3.39
N GLY A 108 -18.24 -14.35 4.04
CA GLY A 108 -17.99 -15.11 5.27
C GLY A 108 -17.90 -14.22 6.51
N ARG A 109 -17.08 -14.61 7.49
CA ARG A 109 -16.91 -13.89 8.75
C ARG A 109 -15.43 -13.85 9.17
N PHE A 110 -15.09 -12.94 10.09
CA PHE A 110 -13.79 -12.93 10.74
C PHE A 110 -13.66 -14.09 11.75
N LEU A 111 -12.41 -14.41 12.13
CA LEU A 111 -12.13 -15.39 13.17
C LEU A 111 -12.58 -14.84 14.53
N SER A 112 -13.18 -15.70 15.34
CA SER A 112 -13.52 -15.44 16.72
C SER A 112 -12.45 -16.00 17.67
N SER A 113 -12.47 -15.58 18.94
CA SER A 113 -11.68 -16.15 20.03
C SER A 113 -11.71 -17.69 20.01
N LYS A 114 -12.89 -18.29 19.93
CA LYS A 114 -13.06 -19.75 19.84
C LYS A 114 -12.36 -20.37 18.63
N ASP A 115 -12.46 -19.75 17.45
CA ASP A 115 -11.83 -20.28 16.24
C ASP A 115 -10.30 -20.31 16.38
N THR A 116 -9.71 -19.26 16.96
CA THR A 116 -8.25 -19.14 17.12
C THR A 116 -7.66 -20.06 18.20
N GLN A 117 -8.49 -20.53 19.14
CA GLN A 117 -8.05 -21.36 20.25
C GLN A 117 -8.24 -22.86 19.99
N GLN A 118 -9.28 -23.24 19.24
CA GLN A 118 -9.76 -24.64 19.19
C GLN A 118 -9.76 -25.25 17.79
N SER A 119 -9.48 -24.47 16.75
CA SER A 119 -9.64 -24.90 15.36
C SER A 119 -8.48 -24.46 14.48
N GLU A 120 -8.40 -25.03 13.29
CA GLU A 120 -7.47 -24.61 12.22
C GLU A 120 -8.17 -23.71 11.18
N LEU A 121 -9.30 -23.10 11.58
CA LEU A 121 -10.06 -22.24 10.69
C LEU A 121 -9.26 -20.98 10.37
N TYR A 122 -9.37 -20.53 9.12
CA TYR A 122 -8.65 -19.36 8.65
C TYR A 122 -9.47 -18.53 7.67
N ILE A 123 -8.98 -17.32 7.40
CA ILE A 123 -9.51 -16.43 6.37
C ILE A 123 -8.37 -16.00 5.45
N SER A 124 -8.68 -15.74 4.18
CA SER A 124 -7.66 -15.31 3.22
C SER A 124 -8.24 -14.49 2.08
N THR A 125 -7.39 -13.84 1.28
CA THR A 125 -7.84 -13.03 0.13
C THR A 125 -8.31 -13.86 -1.06
N ARG A 126 -7.90 -15.14 -1.13
CA ARG A 126 -8.27 -16.07 -2.22
C ARG A 126 -9.11 -17.22 -1.69
N ASN A 127 -10.13 -17.61 -2.43
CA ASN A 127 -10.83 -18.86 -2.15
C ASN A 127 -9.99 -20.03 -2.69
N ILE A 128 -9.49 -20.87 -1.80
CA ILE A 128 -8.68 -22.05 -2.16
C ILE A 128 -9.55 -23.33 -2.19
N GLY A 129 -10.84 -23.23 -1.84
CA GLY A 129 -11.77 -24.36 -1.79
C GLY A 129 -11.55 -25.27 -0.58
N ASP A 130 -10.77 -24.81 0.40
CA ASP A 130 -10.52 -25.49 1.66
C ASP A 130 -11.74 -25.37 2.58
N LYS A 131 -12.12 -26.47 3.24
CA LYS A 131 -13.24 -26.51 4.18
C LYS A 131 -12.96 -25.70 5.45
N ASN A 132 -11.69 -25.49 5.79
CA ASN A 132 -11.29 -24.71 6.95
C ASN A 132 -11.28 -23.19 6.66
N GLN A 133 -11.47 -22.77 5.41
CA GLN A 133 -11.58 -21.37 5.05
C GLN A 133 -13.00 -20.85 5.31
N ILE A 134 -13.14 -19.94 6.27
CA ILE A 134 -14.46 -19.43 6.71
C ILE A 134 -14.78 -18.00 6.24
N GLY A 135 -13.85 -17.37 5.54
CA GLY A 135 -13.96 -15.98 5.13
C GLY A 135 -12.99 -15.60 4.02
N ILE A 136 -13.41 -14.63 3.22
CA ILE A 136 -12.62 -14.05 2.14
C ILE A 136 -12.39 -12.57 2.44
N ILE A 137 -11.12 -12.17 2.54
CA ILE A 137 -10.71 -10.78 2.73
C ILE A 137 -10.69 -10.08 1.37
N ARG A 138 -11.13 -8.82 1.32
CA ARG A 138 -10.94 -7.94 0.18
C ARG A 138 -9.51 -7.43 0.17
N ASP A 139 -8.86 -7.68 -0.95
CA ASP A 139 -7.57 -7.12 -1.33
C ASP A 139 -7.77 -6.21 -2.56
N PHE A 140 -7.15 -5.03 -2.56
CA PHE A 140 -7.22 -4.12 -3.69
C PHE A 140 -6.54 -4.78 -4.90
N GLY A 141 -7.15 -4.74 -6.08
CA GLY A 141 -6.60 -5.40 -7.27
C GLY A 141 -6.65 -6.94 -7.24
N ASN A 142 -6.80 -7.55 -6.06
CA ASN A 142 -6.85 -9.00 -5.83
C ASN A 142 -5.56 -9.69 -6.32
N ASN A 143 -4.41 -9.06 -6.07
CA ASN A 143 -3.09 -9.52 -6.46
C ASN A 143 -2.33 -10.17 -5.30
N ASP A 144 -2.64 -9.82 -4.06
CA ASP A 144 -1.87 -10.25 -2.90
C ASP A 144 -2.51 -11.44 -2.18
N LEU A 145 -1.65 -12.33 -1.66
CA LEU A 145 -2.09 -13.46 -0.85
C LEU A 145 -1.90 -13.10 0.61
N ILE A 146 -3.00 -12.82 1.28
CA ILE A 146 -3.02 -12.49 2.70
C ILE A 146 -3.84 -13.58 3.39
N MET A 147 -3.26 -14.22 4.40
CA MET A 147 -3.89 -15.25 5.20
C MET A 147 -3.86 -14.85 6.67
N ILE A 148 -4.97 -15.08 7.38
CA ILE A 148 -5.06 -14.89 8.83
C ILE A 148 -5.43 -16.22 9.44
N LYS A 149 -4.52 -16.76 10.26
CA LYS A 149 -4.55 -18.11 10.81
C LYS A 149 -4.40 -18.10 12.34
N PRO A 150 -4.81 -19.17 13.05
CA PRO A 150 -4.57 -19.33 14.48
C PRO A 150 -3.06 -19.36 14.82
N LEU A 151 -2.66 -18.77 15.95
CA LEU A 151 -1.25 -18.63 16.34
C LEU A 151 -0.51 -19.97 16.41
N LYS A 152 -1.20 -21.01 16.88
CA LYS A 152 -0.65 -22.37 17.02
C LYS A 152 -0.14 -22.93 15.68
N THR A 153 -0.84 -22.64 14.58
CA THR A 153 -0.45 -23.11 13.24
C THR A 153 0.87 -22.47 12.75
N SER A 154 1.33 -21.38 13.38
CA SER A 154 2.60 -20.76 13.02
C SER A 154 3.79 -21.71 13.21
N TYR A 155 3.72 -22.62 14.18
CA TYR A 155 4.81 -23.53 14.52
C TYR A 155 5.00 -24.68 13.53
N GLU A 156 4.07 -24.88 12.59
CA GLU A 156 4.21 -25.84 11.49
C GLU A 156 5.26 -25.40 10.46
N HIS A 157 5.52 -24.10 10.38
CA HIS A 157 6.37 -23.50 9.35
C HIS A 157 7.42 -22.53 9.90
N LEU A 158 7.26 -22.07 11.14
CA LEU A 158 8.15 -21.12 11.78
C LEU A 158 8.71 -21.68 13.09
N PRO A 159 9.97 -21.36 13.43
CA PRO A 159 10.50 -21.69 14.74
C PRO A 159 9.74 -20.94 15.84
N VAL A 160 9.86 -21.38 17.08
CA VAL A 160 9.20 -20.72 18.22
C VAL A 160 9.74 -19.32 18.48
N TYR A 161 11.05 -19.14 18.32
CA TYR A 161 11.69 -17.84 18.49
C TYR A 161 11.27 -16.84 17.40
N GLY A 162 11.37 -15.57 17.71
CA GLY A 162 11.11 -14.48 16.78
C GLY A 162 10.25 -13.38 17.38
N GLN A 163 9.75 -12.52 16.50
CA GLN A 163 8.97 -11.35 16.86
C GLN A 163 7.48 -11.67 17.02
N TYR A 164 6.91 -11.18 18.11
CA TYR A 164 5.50 -11.26 18.45
C TYR A 164 4.99 -9.88 18.85
N PHE A 165 3.68 -9.75 18.91
CA PHE A 165 2.99 -8.56 19.38
C PHE A 165 1.89 -8.95 20.35
N VAL A 166 1.64 -8.10 21.34
CA VAL A 166 0.57 -8.25 22.31
C VAL A 166 -0.33 -7.02 22.25
N GLU A 167 -1.64 -7.22 22.09
CA GLU A 167 -2.62 -6.15 21.90
C GLU A 167 -2.88 -5.40 23.21
N VAL A 168 -2.07 -4.38 23.49
CA VAL A 168 -2.16 -3.52 24.67
C VAL A 168 -1.68 -2.10 24.35
N TYR A 169 -2.40 -1.11 24.87
CA TYR A 169 -2.02 0.30 24.75
C TYR A 169 -1.14 0.79 25.93
N ASP A 170 -1.35 0.23 27.13
CA ASP A 170 -0.67 0.64 28.36
C ASP A 170 0.66 -0.11 28.57
N ASP A 171 1.75 0.62 28.85
CA ASP A 171 3.07 0.05 29.16
C ASP A 171 3.08 -0.78 30.44
N LYS A 172 2.21 -0.47 31.40
CA LYS A 172 2.07 -1.22 32.65
C LYS A 172 1.49 -2.61 32.40
N ILE A 173 0.42 -2.70 31.60
CA ILE A 173 -0.19 -3.99 31.25
C ILE A 173 0.78 -4.81 30.41
N PHE A 174 1.46 -4.18 29.46
CA PHE A 174 2.53 -4.82 28.70
C PHE A 174 3.62 -5.42 29.59
N SER A 175 4.17 -4.64 30.52
CA SER A 175 5.23 -5.09 31.41
C SER A 175 4.75 -6.23 32.32
N ALA A 176 3.54 -6.12 32.86
CA ALA A 176 2.95 -7.17 33.69
C ALA A 176 2.75 -8.49 32.92
N PHE A 177 2.29 -8.42 31.67
CA PHE A 177 2.16 -9.59 30.80
C PHE A 177 3.52 -10.25 30.55
N ILE A 178 4.56 -9.48 30.18
CA ILE A 178 5.89 -10.03 29.92
C ILE A 178 6.48 -10.68 31.18
N GLU A 179 6.36 -10.01 32.34
CA GLU A 179 6.82 -10.56 33.62
C GLU A 179 6.09 -11.85 33.98
N GLY A 180 4.77 -11.89 33.80
CA GLY A 180 3.96 -13.09 34.05
C GLY A 180 4.31 -14.23 33.10
N PHE A 181 4.52 -13.94 31.82
CA PHE A 181 4.96 -14.93 30.83
C PHE A 181 6.34 -15.50 31.17
N VAL A 182 7.32 -14.64 31.46
CA VAL A 182 8.67 -15.06 31.85
C VAL A 182 8.66 -15.83 33.16
N HIS A 183 7.82 -15.46 34.12
CA HIS A 183 7.65 -16.23 35.36
C HIS A 183 7.17 -17.66 35.09
N LYS A 184 6.19 -17.85 34.19
CA LYS A 184 5.70 -19.18 33.79
C LYS A 184 6.80 -19.99 33.10
N ILE A 185 7.57 -19.39 32.18
CA ILE A 185 8.72 -20.02 31.53
C ILE A 185 9.75 -20.47 32.58
N ASN A 186 10.19 -19.56 33.45
CA ASN A 186 11.21 -19.85 34.45
C ASN A 186 10.76 -20.95 35.42
N LYS A 187 9.49 -20.97 35.79
CA LYS A 187 8.91 -22.02 36.63
C LYS A 187 8.89 -23.38 35.93
N TYR A 188 8.52 -23.43 34.66
CA TYR A 188 8.41 -24.68 33.89
C TYR A 188 9.79 -25.26 33.55
N TYR A 189 10.69 -24.43 33.01
CA TYR A 189 12.02 -24.85 32.55
C TYR A 189 13.11 -24.79 33.62
N LYS A 190 12.80 -24.30 34.83
CA LYS A 190 13.76 -24.07 35.92
C LYS A 190 14.93 -23.17 35.49
N THR A 191 14.60 -22.10 34.79
CA THR A 191 15.54 -21.10 34.24
C THR A 191 15.45 -19.77 34.99
N SER A 192 16.33 -18.82 34.62
CA SER A 192 16.40 -17.48 35.19
C SER A 192 16.43 -16.39 34.12
N PHE A 193 15.53 -16.48 33.13
CA PHE A 193 15.36 -15.42 32.14
C PHE A 193 14.84 -14.14 32.79
N ASN A 194 15.22 -12.99 32.24
CA ASN A 194 14.73 -11.67 32.62
C ASN A 194 13.65 -11.21 31.60
N SER A 195 12.71 -10.37 32.04
CA SER A 195 11.72 -9.73 31.17
C SER A 195 12.37 -8.92 30.06
N GLU A 196 13.53 -8.30 30.32
CA GLU A 196 14.29 -7.55 29.32
C GLU A 196 14.82 -8.44 28.16
N ASP A 197 15.04 -9.74 28.39
CA ASP A 197 15.43 -10.68 27.33
C ASP A 197 14.33 -10.84 26.27
N PHE A 198 13.07 -10.56 26.65
CA PHE A 198 11.88 -10.66 25.81
C PHE A 198 11.41 -9.30 25.26
N LYS A 199 11.98 -8.18 25.74
CA LYS A 199 11.67 -6.84 25.23
C LYS A 199 12.64 -6.35 24.15
N GLN A 200 13.66 -7.14 23.81
CA GLN A 200 14.65 -6.72 22.82
C GLN A 200 14.00 -6.38 21.48
N ASN A 201 14.28 -5.19 20.96
CA ASN A 201 13.92 -4.82 19.61
C ASN A 201 14.82 -5.58 18.64
N LEU A 202 14.28 -6.60 17.97
CA LEU A 202 14.85 -7.03 16.70
C LEU A 202 14.85 -5.79 15.79
N SER A 203 16.04 -5.38 15.33
CA SER A 203 16.22 -4.23 14.45
C SER A 203 15.18 -4.29 13.34
N ASN A 204 14.42 -3.20 13.20
CA ASN A 204 13.34 -3.02 12.23
C ASN A 204 13.68 -3.76 10.94
N VAL A 205 12.93 -4.82 10.63
CA VAL A 205 13.02 -5.43 9.30
C VAL A 205 12.65 -4.31 8.34
N GLU A 206 13.66 -3.73 7.69
CA GLU A 206 13.47 -2.73 6.67
C GLU A 206 12.69 -3.42 5.55
N TYR A 207 11.43 -3.03 5.44
CA TYR A 207 10.58 -3.42 4.33
C TYR A 207 11.21 -2.82 3.07
N TYR A 208 11.98 -3.63 2.34
CA TYR A 208 12.47 -3.28 1.02
C TYR A 208 11.29 -3.10 0.08
N SER A 209 10.81 -1.87 0.01
CA SER A 209 9.69 -1.50 -0.85
C SER A 209 10.02 -0.17 -1.48
N THR A 210 10.80 -0.15 -2.56
CA THR A 210 10.75 0.91 -3.59
C THR A 210 11.86 0.76 -4.64
N SER A 211 11.60 0.06 -5.73
CA SER A 211 12.28 0.36 -7.00
C SER A 211 11.28 0.61 -8.14
N SER A 212 10.24 -0.21 -8.26
CA SER A 212 9.34 -0.20 -9.42
C SER A 212 8.50 1.08 -9.59
N ILE A 213 7.94 1.64 -8.51
CA ILE A 213 7.15 2.89 -8.59
C ILE A 213 8.04 4.09 -8.98
N SER A 214 9.28 4.12 -8.49
CA SER A 214 10.24 5.18 -8.82
C SER A 214 10.58 5.17 -10.30
N ILE A 215 10.82 4.00 -10.89
CA ILE A 215 11.07 3.83 -12.33
C ILE A 215 9.89 4.35 -13.17
N LEU A 216 8.65 4.01 -12.81
CA LEU A 216 7.45 4.49 -13.50
C LEU A 216 7.32 6.02 -13.45
N LYS A 217 7.65 6.64 -12.30
CA LYS A 217 7.66 8.10 -12.16
C LYS A 217 8.68 8.74 -13.11
N TYR A 218 9.89 8.17 -13.22
CA TYR A 218 10.90 8.66 -14.16
C TYR A 218 10.48 8.54 -15.63
N ILE A 219 9.85 7.41 -16.02
CA ILE A 219 9.31 7.25 -17.37
C ILE A 219 8.24 8.30 -17.67
N ASN A 220 7.34 8.56 -16.71
CA ASN A 220 6.31 9.59 -16.87
C ASN A 220 6.92 11.00 -17.04
N TYR A 221 7.98 11.33 -16.30
CA TYR A 221 8.71 12.58 -16.50
C TYR A 221 9.36 12.69 -17.88
N MET A 222 9.92 11.61 -18.41
CA MET A 222 10.44 11.60 -19.78
C MET A 222 9.34 11.87 -20.82
N ILE A 223 8.14 11.31 -20.62
CA ILE A 223 6.98 11.59 -21.48
C ILE A 223 6.61 13.07 -21.44
N PHE A 224 6.65 13.72 -20.27
CA PHE A 224 6.43 15.17 -20.18
C PHE A 224 7.47 15.97 -20.96
N VAL A 225 8.75 15.62 -20.84
CA VAL A 225 9.84 16.28 -21.59
C VAL A 225 9.66 16.13 -23.09
N ILE A 226 9.35 14.92 -23.58
CA ILE A 226 9.10 14.69 -25.01
C ILE A 226 7.88 15.50 -25.47
N THR A 227 6.82 15.53 -24.67
CA THR A 227 5.62 16.30 -25.02
C THR A 227 5.89 17.80 -25.06
N LEU A 228 6.72 18.33 -24.16
CA LEU A 228 7.19 19.72 -24.19
C LEU A 228 7.89 20.03 -25.52
N ILE A 229 8.83 19.17 -25.95
CA ILE A 229 9.56 19.36 -27.21
C ILE A 229 8.59 19.35 -28.40
N LEU A 230 7.65 18.41 -28.42
CA LEU A 230 6.62 18.32 -29.47
C LEU A 230 5.69 19.53 -29.50
N LEU A 231 5.31 20.06 -28.34
CA LEU A 231 4.47 21.25 -28.22
C LEU A 231 5.21 22.49 -28.73
N ASN A 232 6.47 22.69 -28.32
CA ASN A 232 7.31 23.76 -28.84
C ASN A 232 7.41 23.69 -30.36
N TYR A 233 7.79 22.53 -30.90
CA TYR A 233 7.91 22.33 -32.34
C TYR A 233 6.59 22.62 -33.07
N TYR A 234 5.46 22.18 -32.51
CA TYR A 234 4.15 22.45 -33.09
C TYR A 234 3.80 23.94 -33.11
N ILE A 235 4.13 24.69 -32.05
CA ILE A 235 3.94 26.14 -31.99
C ILE A 235 4.78 26.85 -33.04
N PHE A 236 6.06 26.49 -33.17
CA PHE A 236 6.95 27.05 -34.20
C PHE A 236 6.46 26.74 -35.62
N ASN A 237 6.00 25.51 -35.88
CA ASN A 237 5.48 25.11 -37.18
C ASN A 237 4.18 25.86 -37.56
N GLU A 238 3.40 26.31 -36.57
CA GLU A 238 2.18 27.11 -36.77
C GLU A 238 2.42 28.63 -36.64
N SER A 239 3.69 29.07 -36.61
CA SER A 239 4.09 30.49 -36.42
C SER A 239 3.37 31.47 -37.36
N LYS A 240 3.21 31.13 -38.64
CA LYS A 240 2.46 31.95 -39.61
C LYS A 240 1.01 32.19 -39.19
N ARG A 241 0.34 31.13 -38.71
CA ARG A 241 -1.05 31.20 -38.25
C ARG A 241 -1.17 31.99 -36.95
N ILE A 242 -0.19 31.84 -36.06
CA ILE A 242 -0.06 32.63 -34.83
C ILE A 242 0.07 34.12 -35.17
N GLY A 243 0.92 34.48 -36.14
CA GLY A 243 1.08 35.86 -36.61
C GLY A 243 -0.22 36.48 -37.13
N ILE A 244 -0.96 35.76 -37.99
CA ILE A 244 -2.26 36.21 -38.50
C ILE A 244 -3.24 36.48 -37.36
N ILE A 245 -3.33 35.58 -36.38
CA ILE A 245 -4.25 35.71 -35.23
C ILE A 245 -3.85 36.89 -34.34
N LYS A 246 -2.54 37.12 -34.17
CA LYS A 246 -2.02 38.24 -33.39
C LYS A 246 -2.32 39.60 -34.05
N MET A 247 -2.25 39.68 -35.38
CA MET A 247 -2.65 40.88 -36.14
C MET A 247 -4.12 41.27 -35.95
N HIS A 248 -4.98 40.33 -35.56
CA HIS A 248 -6.39 40.60 -35.23
C HIS A 248 -6.60 41.02 -33.76
N GLY A 249 -5.54 41.34 -33.02
CA GLY A 249 -5.62 41.86 -31.65
C GLY A 249 -5.97 40.81 -30.59
N ILE A 250 -5.77 39.53 -30.87
CA ILE A 250 -6.08 38.44 -29.92
C ILE A 250 -4.99 38.34 -28.85
N SER A 251 -5.39 38.27 -27.58
CA SER A 251 -4.47 38.14 -26.45
C SER A 251 -3.72 36.80 -26.45
N ASN A 252 -2.52 36.78 -25.87
CA ASN A 252 -1.64 35.60 -25.82
C ASN A 252 -2.30 34.39 -25.13
N ILE A 253 -3.08 34.61 -24.06
CA ILE A 253 -3.81 33.54 -23.36
C ILE A 253 -4.86 32.90 -24.26
N ARG A 254 -5.63 33.73 -24.99
CA ARG A 254 -6.65 33.23 -25.92
C ARG A 254 -6.02 32.53 -27.11
N LEU A 255 -4.87 33.00 -27.58
CA LEU A 255 -4.08 32.37 -28.63
C LEU A 255 -3.56 30.99 -28.19
N TRP A 256 -2.95 30.89 -26.99
CA TRP A 256 -2.55 29.61 -26.40
C TRP A 256 -3.72 28.63 -26.33
N PHE A 257 -4.88 29.09 -25.85
CA PHE A 257 -6.07 28.26 -25.73
C PHE A 257 -6.53 27.71 -27.09
N ILE A 258 -6.55 28.55 -28.13
CA ILE A 258 -6.94 28.14 -29.50
C ILE A 258 -5.94 27.15 -30.10
N MET A 259 -4.65 27.33 -29.83
CA MET A 259 -3.59 26.53 -30.45
C MET A 259 -3.37 25.18 -29.77
N VAL A 260 -3.30 25.18 -28.44
CA VAL A 260 -2.83 24.04 -27.64
C VAL A 260 -3.76 23.77 -26.46
N GLY A 261 -4.19 24.80 -25.73
CA GLY A 261 -4.94 24.64 -24.47
C GLY A 261 -6.24 23.84 -24.64
N LYS A 262 -7.03 24.12 -25.68
CA LYS A 262 -8.24 23.34 -25.99
C LYS A 262 -7.94 21.87 -26.25
N LEU A 263 -6.83 21.57 -26.92
CA LEU A 263 -6.43 20.18 -27.21
C LEU A 263 -6.06 19.46 -25.92
N ILE A 264 -5.22 20.07 -25.07
CA ILE A 264 -4.83 19.49 -23.78
C ILE A 264 -6.07 19.21 -22.93
N ILE A 265 -6.94 20.20 -22.74
CA ILE A 265 -8.12 20.07 -21.87
C ILE A 265 -9.06 18.97 -22.37
N VAL A 266 -9.39 18.96 -23.67
CA VAL A 266 -10.31 17.96 -24.24
C VAL A 266 -9.73 16.55 -24.16
N VAL A 267 -8.45 16.37 -24.50
CA VAL A 267 -7.80 15.06 -24.44
C VAL A 267 -7.68 14.58 -23.00
N SER A 268 -7.22 15.42 -22.08
CA SER A 268 -7.12 15.07 -20.66
C SER A 268 -8.48 14.74 -20.06
N PHE A 269 -9.55 15.48 -20.42
CA PHE A 269 -10.90 15.20 -19.97
C PHE A 269 -11.41 13.84 -20.48
N LEU A 270 -11.29 13.57 -21.78
CA LEU A 270 -11.69 12.29 -22.36
C LEU A 270 -10.89 11.12 -21.79
N SER A 271 -9.57 11.26 -21.67
CA SER A 271 -8.70 10.26 -21.04
C SER A 271 -9.11 10.00 -19.59
N THR A 272 -9.43 11.05 -18.83
CA THR A 272 -9.88 10.91 -17.44
C THR A 272 -11.19 10.14 -17.36
N LEU A 273 -12.17 10.41 -18.22
CA LEU A 273 -13.43 9.65 -18.24
C LEU A 273 -13.21 8.16 -18.53
N VAL A 274 -12.37 7.83 -19.51
CA VAL A 274 -12.03 6.45 -19.84
C VAL A 274 -11.30 5.77 -18.68
N LEU A 275 -10.32 6.46 -18.07
CA LEU A 275 -9.54 5.91 -16.96
C LEU A 275 -10.37 5.77 -15.67
N LEU A 276 -11.35 6.65 -15.43
CA LEU A 276 -12.29 6.49 -14.33
C LEU A 276 -13.21 5.28 -14.53
N PHE A 277 -13.67 5.07 -15.76
CA PHE A 277 -14.41 3.85 -16.10
C PHE A 277 -13.55 2.60 -15.84
N LEU A 278 -12.28 2.61 -16.26
CA LEU A 278 -11.34 1.53 -15.96
C LEU A 278 -11.07 1.38 -14.46
N ALA A 279 -11.00 2.47 -13.70
CA ALA A 279 -10.80 2.44 -12.25
C ALA A 279 -11.93 1.70 -11.51
N ILE A 280 -13.17 1.86 -11.99
CA ILE A 280 -14.34 1.18 -11.42
C ILE A 280 -14.33 -0.32 -11.74
N LEU A 281 -13.74 -0.72 -12.87
CA LEU A 281 -13.61 -2.13 -13.27
C LEU A 281 -12.48 -2.88 -12.53
N VAL A 282 -11.58 -2.18 -11.84
CA VAL A 282 -10.57 -2.82 -11.00
C VAL A 282 -11.25 -3.64 -9.90
N LYS A 283 -10.71 -4.83 -9.64
CA LYS A 283 -11.27 -5.73 -8.63
C LYS A 283 -11.12 -5.13 -7.24
N ASN A 284 -12.19 -5.21 -6.44
CA ASN A 284 -12.24 -4.69 -5.07
C ASN A 284 -11.80 -3.21 -4.96
N THR A 285 -12.15 -2.38 -5.94
CA THR A 285 -11.86 -0.94 -5.93
C THR A 285 -12.28 -0.26 -4.64
N THR A 286 -11.41 0.63 -4.15
CA THR A 286 -11.66 1.49 -3.01
C THR A 286 -12.02 2.91 -3.46
N TYR A 287 -12.81 3.62 -2.63
CA TYR A 287 -13.09 5.04 -2.88
C TYR A 287 -11.80 5.89 -2.90
N SER A 288 -10.82 5.52 -2.06
CA SER A 288 -9.50 6.14 -2.04
C SER A 288 -8.82 6.06 -3.40
N PHE A 289 -8.82 4.89 -4.05
CA PHE A 289 -8.23 4.72 -5.37
C PHE A 289 -8.86 5.61 -6.46
N VAL A 290 -10.19 5.73 -6.46
CA VAL A 290 -10.90 6.58 -7.42
C VAL A 290 -10.53 8.05 -7.21
N CYS A 291 -10.51 8.51 -5.95
CA CYS A 291 -10.09 9.86 -5.60
C CYS A 291 -8.63 10.13 -6.01
N SER A 292 -7.72 9.21 -5.67
CA SER A 292 -6.31 9.27 -6.08
C SER A 292 -6.17 9.34 -7.59
N THR A 293 -6.91 8.52 -8.35
CA THR A 293 -6.90 8.56 -9.81
C THR A 293 -7.26 9.95 -10.34
N ILE A 294 -8.31 10.59 -9.81
CA ILE A 294 -8.70 11.95 -10.19
C ILE A 294 -7.57 12.93 -9.90
N LEU A 295 -6.99 12.87 -8.69
CA LEU A 295 -5.90 13.77 -8.27
C LEU A 295 -4.67 13.63 -9.15
N TYR A 296 -4.27 12.41 -9.50
CA TYR A 296 -3.15 12.13 -10.40
C TYR A 296 -3.42 12.64 -11.82
N GLN A 297 -4.63 12.48 -12.35
CA GLN A 297 -4.99 13.05 -13.66
C GLN A 297 -5.03 14.59 -13.65
N LEU A 298 -5.56 15.20 -12.59
CA LEU A 298 -5.54 16.66 -12.43
C LEU A 298 -4.11 17.19 -12.35
N LYS A 299 -3.24 16.54 -11.56
CA LYS A 299 -1.82 16.90 -11.46
C LYS A 299 -1.13 16.81 -12.83
N THR A 300 -1.35 15.73 -13.57
CA THR A 300 -0.84 15.57 -14.94
C THR A 300 -1.35 16.69 -15.85
N CYS A 301 -2.65 16.99 -15.84
CA CYS A 301 -3.23 18.06 -16.65
C CYS A 301 -2.62 19.44 -16.32
N ILE A 302 -2.48 19.79 -15.04
CA ILE A 302 -1.88 21.05 -14.58
C ILE A 302 -0.42 21.15 -15.04
N ILE A 303 0.37 20.07 -14.90
CA ILE A 303 1.75 20.02 -15.38
C ILE A 303 1.80 20.26 -16.89
N MET A 304 0.93 19.60 -17.67
CA MET A 304 0.88 19.78 -19.12
C MET A 304 0.51 21.20 -19.53
N ILE A 305 -0.46 21.81 -18.82
CA ILE A 305 -0.83 23.21 -19.03
C ILE A 305 0.38 24.12 -18.74
N ALA A 306 1.01 23.99 -17.57
CA ALA A 306 2.16 24.81 -17.18
C ALA A 306 3.33 24.71 -18.17
N ILE A 307 3.69 23.48 -18.56
CA ILE A 307 4.73 23.19 -19.55
C ILE A 307 4.38 23.85 -20.90
N SER A 308 3.11 23.80 -21.31
CA SER A 308 2.67 24.38 -22.58
C SER A 308 2.64 25.91 -22.62
N PHE A 309 2.72 26.59 -21.47
CA PHE A 309 2.77 28.05 -21.38
C PHE A 309 4.17 28.62 -21.60
N ILE A 310 5.23 27.85 -21.33
CA ILE A 310 6.64 28.26 -21.48
C ILE A 310 6.95 28.93 -22.83
N PRO A 311 6.53 28.39 -23.98
CA PRO A 311 6.85 28.97 -25.28
C PRO A 311 6.16 30.33 -25.51
N TYR A 312 5.01 30.56 -24.88
CA TYR A 312 4.24 31.80 -25.01
C TYR A 312 4.74 32.91 -24.10
N ILE A 313 5.38 32.56 -22.97
CA ILE A 313 6.11 33.52 -22.14
C ILE A 313 7.32 34.04 -22.92
N TYR A 314 8.06 33.16 -23.58
CA TYR A 314 9.22 33.54 -24.40
C TYR A 314 8.82 34.51 -25.53
N ILE A 315 7.75 34.18 -26.28
CA ILE A 315 7.22 35.06 -27.33
C ILE A 315 6.74 36.41 -26.76
N TYR A 316 6.21 36.46 -25.53
CA TYR A 316 5.78 37.72 -24.92
C TYR A 316 6.95 38.64 -24.55
N ILE A 317 8.04 38.08 -24.01
CA ILE A 317 9.25 38.82 -23.62
C ILE A 317 9.91 39.43 -24.86
N GLU A 318 10.09 38.64 -25.93
CA GLU A 318 10.75 39.10 -27.17
C GLU A 318 9.98 40.22 -27.90
N ASN A 319 8.67 40.38 -27.67
CA ASN A 319 7.87 41.48 -28.24
C ASN A 319 7.85 42.75 -27.37
N GLN A 320 8.48 42.76 -26.19
CA GLN A 320 8.65 44.00 -25.39
C GLN A 320 9.99 44.70 -25.68
N ASP A 321 10.93 44.01 -26.32
CA ASP A 321 12.26 44.52 -26.66
C ASP A 321 12.35 45.12 -28.09
N GLU A 322 11.24 45.12 -28.86
CA GLU A 322 11.07 45.82 -30.16
C GLU A 322 10.21 47.10 -30.02
#